data_AF-A0A062WZV4-F1
#
_entry.id   AF-A0A062WZV4-F1
#
_cell.length_a   1.000
_cell.length_b   1.000
_cell.length_c   1.000
_cell.angle_alpha   90.00
_cell.angle_beta   90.00
_cell.angle_gamma   90.00
#
_symmetry.space_group_name_H-M   'P 1'
#
loop_
_entity.id
_entity.type
_entity.pdbx_description
1 polymer ?
#
loop_
_entity_poly.entity_id
_entity_poly.type
_entity_poly.pdbx_seq_one_letter_code
_entity_poly.pdbx_strand_id
1 'polypeptide(L)' 'MADVSVRFQVAGDAEIVLNLATPQAVRLVEAIMRKVAEAMGAPERPAVGAMWPDVPSAQASFAPDRR' A
#
# COMPACT_ATOMS: atom_id res chain seq x y z
N MET A 1 -19.51 5.46 15.56
CA MET A 1 -19.61 6.91 15.27
C MET A 1 -18.22 7.35 14.82
N ALA A 2 -18.10 8.05 13.71
CA ALA A 2 -16.81 8.53 13.22
C ALA A 2 -16.65 9.99 13.63
N ASP A 3 -15.51 10.30 14.23
CA ASP A 3 -15.20 11.64 14.75
C ASP A 3 -14.38 12.44 13.74
N VAL A 4 -13.70 11.76 12.81
CA VAL A 4 -12.75 12.34 11.86
C VAL A 4 -12.92 11.70 10.49
N SER A 5 -12.86 12.52 9.44
CA SER A 5 -12.80 12.05 8.04
C SER A 5 -11.46 12.42 7.43
N VAL A 6 -10.74 11.44 6.89
CA VAL A 6 -9.46 11.63 6.19
C VAL A 6 -9.67 11.37 4.71
N ARG A 7 -9.19 12.27 3.85
CA ARG A 7 -9.35 12.21 2.41
C ARG A 7 -8.00 12.03 1.74
N PHE A 8 -7.87 11.03 0.88
CA PHE A 8 -6.67 10.75 0.10
C PHE A 8 -6.96 10.90 -1.39
N GLN A 9 -6.17 11.75 -2.06
CA GLN A 9 -6.23 11.88 -3.51
C GLN A 9 -5.41 10.76 -4.16
N VAL A 10 -6.06 10.01 -5.05
CA VAL A 10 -5.48 8.94 -5.85
C VAL A 10 -5.43 9.41 -7.31
N ALA A 11 -4.43 8.95 -8.06
CA ALA A 11 -4.22 9.37 -9.44
C ALA A 11 -5.47 9.23 -10.32
N GLY A 12 -5.63 10.14 -11.28
CA GLY A 12 -6.83 10.28 -12.10
C GLY A 12 -7.72 11.37 -11.51
N ASP A 13 -8.75 10.98 -10.76
CA ASP A 13 -9.66 11.87 -10.01
C ASP A 13 -10.30 11.08 -8.83
N ALA A 14 -9.67 9.97 -8.45
CA ALA A 14 -10.24 9.07 -7.46
C ALA A 14 -9.89 9.55 -6.05
N GLU A 15 -10.86 9.49 -5.15
CA GLU A 15 -10.67 9.87 -3.76
C GLU A 15 -11.05 8.72 -2.83
N ILE A 16 -10.24 8.51 -1.80
CA ILE A 16 -10.54 7.58 -0.71
C ILE A 16 -10.89 8.40 0.53
N VAL A 17 -12.09 8.19 1.07
CA VAL A 17 -12.55 8.82 2.31
C VAL A 17 -12.62 7.78 3.43
N LEU A 18 -11.87 8.01 4.49
CA LEU A 18 -11.86 7.16 5.68
C LEU A 18 -12.55 7.88 6.84
N ASN A 19 -13.62 7.29 7.35
CA ASN A 19 -14.34 7.77 8.53
C ASN A 19 -13.86 6.99 9.76
N LEU A 20 -13.11 7.66 10.62
CA LEU A 20 -12.36 7.04 11.71
C LEU A 20 -12.76 7.65 13.05
N ALA A 21 -12.62 6.87 14.12
CA ALA A 21 -12.60 7.44 15.46
C ALA A 21 -11.29 8.22 15.67
N THR A 22 -11.31 9.26 16.50
CA THR A 22 -10.12 10.09 16.80
C THR A 22 -8.83 9.29 17.08
N PRO A 23 -8.83 8.25 17.95
CA PRO A 23 -7.60 7.49 18.21
C PRO A 23 -7.10 6.69 16.99
N GLN A 24 -7.98 6.31 16.07
CA GLN A 24 -7.59 5.62 14.83
C GLN A 24 -6.97 6.58 13.82
N ALA A 25 -7.51 7.79 13.71
CA ALA A 25 -6.97 8.82 12.83
C ALA A 25 -5.54 9.23 13.25
N VAL A 26 -5.28 9.38 14.56
CA VAL A 26 -3.94 9.69 15.08
C VAL A 26 -2.94 8.59 14.69
N ARG A 27 -3.29 7.32 14.93
CA ARG A 27 -2.42 6.18 14.56
C ARG A 27 -2.15 6.10 13.06
N LEU A 28 -3.14 6.44 12.23
CA LEU A 28 -2.98 6.50 10.78
C LEU A 28 -1.95 7.57 10.39
N VAL A 29 -2.05 8.77 10.94
CA VAL A 29 -1.09 9.85 10.67
C VAL A 29 0.31 9.45 11.12
N GLU A 30 0.47 8.85 12.29
CA GLU A 30 1.77 8.36 12.78
C GLU A 30 2.37 7.29 11.87
N ALA A 31 1.56 6.34 11.40
CA ALA A 31 2.01 5.29 10.49
C ALA A 31 2.43 5.86 9.12
N ILE A 32 1.68 6.83 8.59
CA ILE A 32 2.02 7.52 7.34
C ILE A 32 3.34 8.29 7.52
N MET A 33 3.47 9.09 8.58
CA MET A 33 4.69 9.88 8.82
C MET A 33 5.92 8.99 9.00
N ARG A 34 5.77 7.85 9.69
CA ARG A 34 6.83 6.85 9.79
C ARG A 34 7.21 6.30 8.41
N LYS A 35 6.23 5.93 7.59
CA LYS A 35 6.47 5.39 6.24
C LYS A 35 7.10 6.43 5.30
N VAL A 36 6.71 7.69 5.42
CA VAL A 36 7.33 8.82 4.68
C VAL A 36 8.77 9.02 5.14
N ALA A 37 9.03 9.00 6.44
CA ALA A 37 10.39 9.11 6.98
C ALA A 37 11.29 7.96 6.51
N GLU A 38 10.77 6.72 6.46
CA GLU A 38 11.48 5.57 5.89
C GLU A 38 11.79 5.76 4.39
N ALA A 39 10.83 6.26 3.61
CA ALA A 39 11.02 6.52 2.18
C ALA A 39 12.01 7.66 1.91
N MET A 40 11.98 8.73 2.70
CA MET A 40 12.85 9.90 2.57
C MET A 40 14.26 9.66 3.12
N GLY A 41 14.41 8.77 4.10
CA GLY A 41 15.70 8.38 4.70
C GLY A 41 16.42 7.28 3.93
N ALA A 42 15.76 6.62 2.98
CA ALA A 42 16.40 5.68 2.08
C ALA A 42 17.16 6.48 0.99
N PRO A 43 18.49 6.32 0.83
CA PRO A 43 19.12 6.74 -0.42
C PRO A 43 18.42 5.99 -1.55
N GLU A 44 18.09 6.68 -2.64
CA GLU A 44 17.36 6.13 -3.80
C GLU A 44 18.04 4.86 -4.31
N ARG A 45 17.71 3.72 -3.70
CA ARG A 45 17.89 2.43 -4.34
C ARG A 45 16.76 2.35 -5.33
N PRO A 46 17.06 2.21 -6.64
CA PRO A 46 16.02 2.03 -7.62
C PRO A 46 15.16 0.86 -7.12
N ALA A 47 13.86 1.10 -7.00
CA ALA A 47 12.88 0.11 -6.57
C ALA A 47 12.76 -1.01 -7.63
N VAL A 48 13.80 -1.84 -7.73
CA VAL A 48 13.69 -3.20 -8.24
C VAL A 48 13.05 -4.00 -7.12
N GLY A 49 11.71 -4.08 -7.17
CA GLY A 49 10.94 -4.81 -6.16
C GLY A 49 9.86 -3.95 -5.52
N ALA A 50 8.92 -3.47 -6.34
CA ALA A 50 7.52 -3.42 -5.91
C ALA A 50 7.06 -4.88 -5.64
N MET A 51 7.60 -5.48 -4.59
CA MET A 51 7.14 -6.74 -4.04
C MET A 51 5.89 -6.40 -3.23
N TRP A 52 4.77 -6.29 -3.95
CA TRP A 52 3.50 -6.71 -3.37
C TRP A 52 3.71 -8.10 -2.74
N PRO A 53 3.07 -8.41 -1.60
CA PRO A 53 3.21 -9.73 -1.00
C PRO A 53 2.86 -10.76 -2.09
N ASP A 54 3.86 -11.58 -2.40
CA ASP A 54 3.78 -12.72 -3.29
C ASP A 54 2.54 -13.53 -2.90
N VAL A 55 1.46 -13.36 -3.66
CA VAL A 55 0.39 -14.33 -3.69
C VAL A 55 1.03 -15.56 -4.32
N PRO A 56 1.21 -16.68 -3.60
CA PRO A 56 1.81 -17.85 -4.18
C PRO A 56 0.91 -18.26 -5.34
N SER A 57 1.44 -18.09 -6.55
CA SER A 57 0.81 -18.53 -7.78
C SER A 57 0.86 -20.06 -7.79
N ALA A 58 -0.03 -20.67 -7.01
CA ALA A 58 -0.35 -22.07 -7.12
C ALA A 58 -0.95 -22.32 -8.50
N GLN A 59 -0.45 -23.35 -9.17
CA GLN A 59 -0.94 -23.95 -10.41
C GLN A 59 -0.75 -23.16 -11.70
N ALA A 60 0.23 -23.61 -12.50
CA ALA A 60 -0.06 -24.19 -13.81
C ALA A 60 1.17 -24.95 -14.32
N SER A 61 1.37 -26.15 -13.77
CA SER A 61 2.21 -27.17 -14.41
C SER A 61 1.53 -27.59 -15.71
N PHE A 62 1.97 -27.03 -16.85
CA PHE A 62 1.71 -27.63 -18.16
C PHE A 62 3.03 -27.74 -18.91
N ALA A 63 3.60 -28.95 -18.85
CA ALA A 63 4.70 -29.36 -19.71
C ALA A 63 4.20 -29.46 -21.16
N PRO A 64 4.92 -28.92 -22.16
CA PRO A 64 4.57 -29.15 -23.54
C PRO A 64 5.06 -30.56 -23.95
N ASP A 65 4.11 -31.45 -24.23
CA ASP A 65 4.33 -32.73 -24.90
C ASP A 65 4.83 -32.43 -26.33
N ARG A 66 6.10 -32.76 -26.61
CA ARG A 66 6.64 -32.75 -27.97
C ARG A 66 6.29 -34.09 -28.63
N ARG A 67 5.26 -34.09 -29.48
CA ARG A 67 5.14 -35.06 -30.58
C ARG A 67 5.98 -34.63 -31.77
#